data_AF-A0A1G1IYY3-F1
#
_entry.id   AF-A0A1G1IYY3-F1
#
_cell.length_a   1.000
_cell.length_b   1.000
_cell.length_c   1.000
_cell.angle_alpha   90.00
_cell.angle_beta   90.00
_cell.angle_gamma   90.00
#
_symmetry.space_group_name_H-M   'P 1'
#
loop_
_entity.id
_entity.type
_entity.pdbx_description
1 polymer ?
#
loop_
_entity_poly.entity_id
_entity_poly.type
_entity_poly.pdbx_seq_one_letter_code
_entity_poly.pdbx_strand_id
1 'polypeptide(L)'
;YDGLAIELTYINGFLRTASTRGDGYEGEDVTQNIRTIKSVPLKIEGDNIPEEIDIRGEVYIDVKEFEKLNKEREKHSESIFANPRNAAAGSIRQLDSSITAKRNLHLACYGIGAVKGIDFRSQSDLIKWLEKARFPVPSIVKLTKGISEVIPVVKEIEKKRKDFSFETDGAVIKVNEFRLQKILGMKTREPRWAIAYKFAAHQGITKINEIIASVGRTGVITPVAFLEPVRIGGVTVSRSTLHNWDEIERKDIRVGDTVVIERAGDVIPHVVTIIKDKRTGKEKCFNPPKKCPVCGSAVEREEGEVAYRCIGLNCPAQVQERIRHYVSRTAMDIEGLGEKNVELLFSKGLIKHFVDIYKLKKEDLLELPRFAEKSAQNLIDAIDKSKHTTLARFLYSLGILHAGEYGAKLLARNFKNIEELYNVKSERIIEIKQMGEKTADSISRFF
;
A
#
# COMPACT_ATOMS: atom_id res chain seq x y z
N TYR A 1 8.65 -11.62 -8.44
CA TYR A 1 9.42 -10.38 -8.61
C TYR A 1 8.94 -9.40 -7.58
N ASP A 2 9.84 -8.94 -6.71
CA ASP A 2 9.55 -7.84 -5.80
C ASP A 2 10.10 -6.53 -6.39
N GLY A 3 9.21 -5.73 -6.97
CA GLY A 3 9.59 -4.53 -7.71
C GLY A 3 8.46 -3.50 -7.79
N LEU A 4 8.45 -2.76 -8.90
CA LEU A 4 7.42 -1.79 -9.21
C LEU A 4 6.65 -2.23 -10.45
N ALA A 5 5.34 -2.41 -10.29
CA ALA A 5 4.43 -2.66 -11.40
C ALA A 5 4.42 -1.47 -12.39
N ILE A 6 4.60 -1.78 -13.66
CA ILE A 6 4.62 -0.84 -14.78
C ILE A 6 3.65 -1.33 -15.88
N GLU A 7 3.03 -0.39 -16.57
CA GLU A 7 2.29 -0.62 -17.80
C GLU A 7 2.99 0.12 -18.95
N LEU A 8 3.22 -0.57 -20.06
CA LEU A 8 3.93 -0.07 -21.24
C LEU A 8 2.97 -0.07 -22.43
N THR A 9 2.59 1.10 -22.91
CA THR A 9 1.71 1.26 -24.07
C THR A 9 2.53 1.37 -25.34
N TYR A 10 2.32 0.44 -26.26
CA TYR A 10 2.90 0.45 -27.60
C TYR A 10 1.81 0.76 -28.63
N ILE A 11 2.09 1.70 -29.53
CA ILE A 11 1.21 2.03 -30.66
C ILE A 11 1.98 1.80 -31.96
N ASN A 12 1.41 1.00 -32.86
CA ASN A 12 2.04 0.55 -34.11
C ASN A 12 3.46 0.00 -33.88
N GLY A 13 3.63 -0.73 -32.77
CA GLY A 13 4.89 -1.34 -32.38
C GLY A 13 5.90 -0.41 -31.70
N PHE A 14 5.64 0.88 -31.48
CA PHE A 14 6.58 1.78 -30.82
C PHE A 14 6.12 2.13 -29.40
N LEU A 15 7.05 2.12 -28.43
CA LEU A 15 6.77 2.51 -27.06
C LEU A 15 6.35 3.99 -27.02
N ARG A 16 5.09 4.22 -26.66
CA ARG A 16 4.52 5.57 -26.53
C ARG A 16 4.57 6.08 -25.12
N THR A 17 4.03 5.32 -24.19
CA THR A 17 3.90 5.75 -22.80
C THR A 17 4.24 4.60 -21.87
N ALA A 18 4.82 4.93 -20.72
CA ALA A 18 4.95 4.00 -19.62
C ALA A 18 4.47 4.64 -18.33
N SER A 19 3.61 3.94 -17.60
CA SER A 19 2.97 4.45 -16.39
C SER A 19 3.17 3.51 -15.21
N THR A 20 3.33 4.09 -14.01
CA THR A 20 3.30 3.30 -12.77
C THR A 20 1.87 2.91 -12.44
N ARG A 21 1.68 1.86 -11.63
CA ARG A 21 0.33 1.42 -11.21
C ARG A 21 -0.51 2.51 -10.51
N GLY A 22 0.13 3.43 -9.77
CA GLY A 22 -0.55 4.42 -8.93
C GLY A 22 -1.64 3.82 -8.04
N ASP A 23 -2.87 4.31 -8.15
CA ASP A 23 -4.03 3.80 -7.40
C ASP A 23 -4.80 2.67 -8.12
N GLY A 24 -4.33 2.25 -9.30
CA GLY A 24 -4.97 1.27 -10.17
C GLY A 24 -5.87 1.88 -11.24
N TYR A 25 -6.11 3.19 -11.20
CA TYR A 25 -6.83 3.96 -12.22
C TYR A 25 -5.93 5.04 -12.84
N GLU A 26 -5.20 5.78 -12.01
CA GLU A 26 -4.29 6.83 -12.43
C GLU A 26 -2.86 6.52 -11.95
N GLY A 27 -1.92 6.60 -12.90
CA GLY A 27 -0.50 6.31 -12.73
C GLY A 27 0.39 7.50 -13.07
N GLU A 28 1.61 7.50 -12.52
CA GLU A 28 2.64 8.49 -12.87
C GLU A 28 3.27 8.14 -14.24
N ASP A 29 3.38 9.11 -15.14
CA ASP A 29 4.14 8.97 -16.39
C ASP A 29 5.64 8.90 -16.08
N VAL A 30 6.26 7.77 -16.42
CA VAL A 30 7.67 7.48 -16.22
C VAL A 30 8.35 7.07 -17.53
N THR A 31 7.79 7.48 -18.67
CA THR A 31 8.23 7.09 -20.01
C THR A 31 9.71 7.37 -20.24
N GLN A 32 10.20 8.54 -19.86
CA GLN A 32 11.60 8.91 -20.03
C GLN A 32 12.54 8.00 -19.24
N ASN A 33 12.16 7.63 -18.02
CA ASN A 33 12.94 6.76 -17.15
C ASN A 33 12.93 5.31 -17.65
N ILE A 34 11.77 4.83 -18.09
CA ILE A 34 11.62 3.50 -18.67
C ILE A 34 12.46 3.33 -19.95
N ARG A 35 12.55 4.37 -20.79
CA ARG A 35 13.40 4.35 -22.00
C ARG A 35 14.89 4.13 -21.71
N THR A 36 15.34 4.36 -20.48
CA THR A 36 16.75 4.13 -20.07
C THR A 36 17.05 2.69 -19.70
N ILE A 37 16.02 1.86 -19.49
CA ILE A 37 16.18 0.46 -19.12
C ILE A 37 16.51 -0.35 -20.36
N LYS A 38 17.71 -0.93 -20.39
CA LYS A 38 18.23 -1.69 -21.54
C LYS A 38 17.35 -2.87 -21.95
N SER A 39 16.66 -3.49 -20.99
CA SER A 39 15.78 -4.64 -21.25
C SER A 39 14.40 -4.25 -21.77
N VAL A 40 14.05 -2.96 -21.87
CA VAL A 40 12.77 -2.51 -22.43
C VAL A 40 12.91 -2.37 -23.95
N PRO A 41 12.15 -3.13 -24.76
CA PRO A 41 12.12 -2.90 -26.21
C PRO A 41 11.47 -1.55 -26.51
N LEU A 42 12.16 -0.65 -27.23
CA LEU A 42 11.54 0.61 -27.69
C LEU A 42 10.66 0.41 -28.93
N LYS A 43 10.89 -0.68 -29.65
CA LYS A 43 10.12 -1.14 -30.80
C LYS A 43 9.86 -2.65 -30.65
N ILE A 44 8.64 -3.07 -30.92
CA ILE A 44 8.25 -4.49 -31.00
C ILE A 44 8.90 -5.08 -32.26
N GLU A 45 9.63 -6.18 -32.09
CA GLU A 45 10.18 -6.95 -33.20
C GLU A 45 9.23 -8.09 -33.62
N GLY A 46 9.23 -8.41 -34.91
CA GLY A 46 8.46 -9.52 -35.50
C GLY A 46 7.34 -9.07 -36.46
N ASP A 47 6.64 -10.05 -37.02
CA ASP A 47 5.68 -9.84 -38.12
C ASP A 47 4.26 -9.47 -37.64
N ASN A 48 3.90 -9.87 -36.42
CA ASN A 48 2.57 -9.64 -35.83
C ASN A 48 2.60 -8.47 -34.85
N ILE A 49 2.77 -7.26 -35.38
CA ILE A 49 2.77 -6.02 -34.59
C ILE A 49 1.31 -5.56 -34.39
N PRO A 50 0.83 -5.44 -33.15
CA PRO A 50 -0.50 -4.91 -32.88
C PRO A 50 -0.60 -3.42 -33.18
N GLU A 51 -1.80 -2.96 -33.50
CA GLU A 51 -2.12 -1.52 -33.62
C GLU A 51 -1.87 -0.81 -32.29
N GLU A 52 -2.30 -1.44 -31.20
CA GLU A 52 -2.12 -0.96 -29.84
C GLU A 52 -2.02 -2.14 -28.87
N ILE A 53 -1.07 -2.08 -27.93
CA ILE A 53 -0.96 -3.06 -26.85
C ILE A 53 -0.37 -2.44 -25.60
N ASP A 54 -1.03 -2.69 -24.47
CA ASP A 54 -0.50 -2.41 -23.14
C ASP A 54 0.14 -3.67 -22.57
N ILE A 55 1.43 -3.62 -22.30
CA ILE A 55 2.19 -4.71 -21.70
C ILE A 55 2.42 -4.39 -20.24
N ARG A 56 1.96 -5.29 -19.35
CA ARG A 56 2.14 -5.16 -17.90
C ARG A 56 3.35 -5.98 -17.45
N GLY A 57 4.18 -5.37 -16.62
CA GLY A 57 5.37 -6.01 -16.08
C GLY A 57 5.80 -5.47 -14.73
N GLU A 58 6.90 -6.01 -14.24
CA GLU A 58 7.59 -5.51 -13.05
C GLU A 58 8.93 -4.93 -13.45
N VAL A 59 9.23 -3.70 -13.03
CA VAL A 59 10.61 -3.19 -12.98
C VAL A 59 11.23 -3.58 -11.66
N TYR A 60 12.40 -4.22 -11.72
CA TYR A 60 13.13 -4.67 -10.54
C TYR A 60 14.62 -4.35 -10.64
N ILE A 61 15.34 -4.52 -9.54
CA ILE A 61 16.79 -4.38 -9.47
C ILE A 61 17.37 -5.66 -8.87
N ASP A 62 18.50 -6.11 -9.42
CA ASP A 62 19.23 -7.25 -8.88
C ASP A 62 19.79 -6.93 -7.49
N VAL A 63 19.90 -7.93 -6.63
CA VAL A 63 20.38 -7.81 -5.24
C VAL A 63 21.79 -7.20 -5.20
N LYS A 64 22.68 -7.65 -6.10
CA LYS A 64 24.05 -7.13 -6.18
C LYS A 64 24.10 -5.64 -6.56
N GLU A 65 23.25 -5.22 -7.50
CA GLU A 65 23.17 -3.82 -7.93
C GLU A 65 22.53 -2.95 -6.85
N PHE A 66 21.53 -3.47 -6.15
CA PHE A 66 20.95 -2.82 -4.97
C PHE A 66 21.99 -2.60 -3.86
N GLU A 67 22.79 -3.61 -3.53
CA GLU A 67 23.85 -3.49 -2.52
C GLU A 67 24.91 -2.47 -2.94
N LYS A 68 25.29 -2.46 -4.22
CA LYS A 68 26.21 -1.47 -4.77
C LYS A 68 25.65 -0.05 -4.66
N LEU A 69 24.39 0.14 -5.06
CA LEU A 69 23.69 1.43 -4.97
C LEU A 69 23.65 1.94 -3.53
N ASN A 70 23.36 1.07 -2.56
CA ASN A 70 23.35 1.46 -1.15
C ASN A 70 24.74 1.83 -0.63
N LYS A 71 25.79 1.09 -1.01
CA LYS A 71 27.19 1.46 -0.66
C LYS A 71 27.58 2.81 -1.23
N GLU A 72 27.17 3.12 -2.46
CA GLU A 72 27.42 4.43 -3.07
C GLU A 72 26.67 5.53 -2.33
N ARG A 73 25.40 5.31 -1.96
CA ARG A 73 24.61 6.28 -1.18
C ARG A 73 25.19 6.54 0.20
N GLU A 74 25.64 5.50 0.89
CA GLU A 74 26.29 5.60 2.21
C GLU A 74 27.58 6.45 2.13
N LYS A 75 28.42 6.24 1.10
CA LYS A 75 29.61 7.07 0.86
C LYS A 75 29.30 8.56 0.67
N HIS A 76 28.14 8.87 0.09
CA HIS A 76 27.67 10.24 -0.11
C HIS A 76 26.80 10.75 1.06
N SER A 77 26.74 10.03 2.19
CA SER A 77 25.88 10.36 3.34
C SER A 77 24.40 10.53 2.99
N GLU A 78 23.94 9.84 1.94
CA GLU A 78 22.55 9.80 1.54
C GLU A 78 21.80 8.68 2.28
N SER A 79 20.48 8.84 2.44
CA SER A 79 19.65 7.77 2.98
C SER A 79 19.66 6.54 2.08
N ILE A 80 20.04 5.39 2.62
CA ILE A 80 20.02 4.11 1.91
C ILE A 80 18.58 3.63 1.64
N PHE A 81 18.40 2.82 0.61
CA PHE A 81 17.14 2.15 0.32
C PHE A 81 16.96 0.93 1.23
N ALA A 82 15.75 0.74 1.73
CA ALA A 82 15.44 -0.34 2.67
C ALA A 82 15.48 -1.73 2.03
N ASN A 83 15.05 -1.86 0.77
CA ASN A 83 15.01 -3.11 0.01
C ASN A 83 15.08 -2.83 -1.51
N PRO A 84 15.32 -3.86 -2.35
CA PRO A 84 15.35 -3.74 -3.81
C PRO A 84 14.08 -3.13 -4.41
N ARG A 85 12.90 -3.42 -3.86
CA ARG A 85 11.62 -2.86 -4.33
C ARG A 85 11.58 -1.34 -4.21
N ASN A 86 11.94 -0.82 -3.04
CA ASN A 86 12.03 0.61 -2.76
C ASN A 86 13.12 1.28 -3.62
N ALA A 87 14.24 0.60 -3.84
CA ALA A 87 15.28 1.08 -4.72
C ALA A 87 14.80 1.17 -6.17
N ALA A 88 14.15 0.14 -6.71
CA ALA A 88 13.57 0.15 -8.06
C ALA A 88 12.53 1.28 -8.21
N ALA A 89 11.61 1.41 -7.26
CA ALA A 89 10.59 2.45 -7.28
C ALA A 89 11.18 3.87 -7.20
N GLY A 90 12.13 4.10 -6.29
CA GLY A 90 12.83 5.38 -6.18
C GLY A 90 13.70 5.70 -7.40
N SER A 91 14.16 4.67 -8.13
CA SER A 91 14.93 4.83 -9.36
C SER A 91 14.05 5.22 -10.54
N ILE A 92 12.87 4.62 -10.67
CA ILE A 92 11.93 4.94 -11.74
C ILE A 92 11.29 6.32 -11.59
N ARG A 93 11.30 6.92 -10.39
CA ARG A 93 10.65 8.22 -10.11
C ARG A 93 11.62 9.40 -10.06
N GLN A 94 12.77 9.30 -10.73
CA GLN A 94 13.72 10.40 -10.81
C GLN A 94 13.24 11.45 -11.83
N LEU A 95 13.40 12.74 -11.51
CA LEU A 95 13.11 13.81 -12.47
C LEU A 95 14.13 13.82 -13.62
N ASP A 96 15.39 13.55 -13.31
CA ASP A 96 16.45 13.38 -14.31
C ASP A 96 16.62 11.89 -14.65
N SER A 97 16.28 11.54 -15.89
CA SER A 97 16.38 10.16 -16.39
C SER A 97 17.83 9.66 -16.49
N SER A 98 18.83 10.55 -16.52
CA SER A 98 20.23 10.18 -16.49
C SER A 98 20.61 9.46 -15.19
N ILE A 99 19.92 9.76 -14.08
CA ILE A 99 20.08 9.08 -12.80
C ILE A 99 19.53 7.65 -12.90
N THR A 100 18.35 7.48 -13.51
CA THR A 100 17.77 6.17 -13.77
C THR A 100 18.67 5.32 -14.66
N ALA A 101 19.23 5.91 -15.72
CA ALA A 101 20.10 5.23 -16.68
C ALA A 101 21.38 4.65 -16.05
N LYS A 102 21.87 5.26 -14.96
CA LYS A 102 23.03 4.75 -14.21
C LYS A 102 22.68 3.56 -13.31
N ARG A 103 21.40 3.32 -13.06
CA ARG A 103 20.91 2.23 -12.21
C ARG A 103 20.52 1.07 -13.13
N ASN A 104 21.18 -0.08 -12.96
CA ASN A 104 20.94 -1.27 -13.77
C ASN A 104 19.60 -1.93 -13.38
N LEU A 105 18.50 -1.31 -13.82
CA LEU A 105 17.15 -1.84 -13.66
C LEU A 105 16.84 -2.87 -14.75
N HIS A 106 15.94 -3.78 -14.42
CA HIS A 106 15.47 -4.85 -15.30
C HIS A 106 13.94 -4.86 -15.38
N LEU A 107 13.41 -5.47 -16.42
CA LEU A 107 11.98 -5.66 -16.66
C LEU A 107 11.63 -7.15 -16.67
N ALA A 108 10.43 -7.51 -16.22
CA ALA A 108 9.80 -8.80 -16.50
C ALA A 108 8.31 -8.61 -16.84
N CYS A 109 7.93 -8.90 -18.09
CA CYS A 109 6.57 -8.75 -18.62
C CYS A 109 5.73 -9.99 -18.36
N TYR A 110 4.56 -9.84 -17.73
CA TYR A 110 3.74 -10.97 -17.29
C TYR A 110 2.25 -10.83 -17.58
N GLY A 111 1.81 -9.71 -18.15
CA GLY A 111 0.40 -9.43 -18.34
C GLY A 111 0.14 -8.45 -19.48
N ILE A 112 -1.14 -8.26 -19.76
CA ILE A 112 -1.63 -7.40 -20.83
C ILE A 112 -2.78 -6.52 -20.31
N GLY A 113 -2.84 -5.29 -20.80
CA GLY A 113 -3.92 -4.33 -20.60
C GLY A 113 -4.81 -4.24 -21.84
N ALA A 114 -4.97 -3.05 -22.42
CA ALA A 114 -5.66 -2.89 -23.69
C ALA A 114 -4.90 -3.57 -24.84
N VAL A 115 -5.63 -4.07 -25.83
CA VAL A 115 -5.04 -4.71 -27.00
C VAL A 115 -5.94 -4.55 -28.22
N LYS A 116 -5.34 -4.20 -29.36
CA LYS A 116 -5.99 -4.04 -30.66
C LYS A 116 -5.09 -4.55 -31.78
N GLY A 117 -5.68 -5.28 -32.73
CA GLY A 117 -4.95 -5.85 -33.88
C GLY A 117 -4.34 -7.24 -33.65
N ILE A 118 -4.40 -7.77 -32.42
CA ILE A 118 -4.05 -9.15 -32.10
C ILE A 118 -4.98 -9.69 -31.01
N ASP A 119 -5.21 -11.00 -31.00
CA ASP A 119 -5.97 -11.67 -29.96
C ASP A 119 -5.14 -12.77 -29.29
N PHE A 120 -5.26 -12.88 -27.98
CA PHE A 120 -4.61 -13.90 -27.18
C PHE A 120 -5.69 -14.78 -26.53
N ARG A 121 -5.55 -16.10 -26.66
CA ARG A 121 -6.50 -17.03 -26.04
C ARG A 121 -6.14 -17.31 -24.57
N SER A 122 -4.85 -17.36 -24.27
CA SER A 122 -4.34 -17.74 -22.95
C SER A 122 -3.11 -16.95 -22.50
N GLN A 123 -2.85 -16.96 -21.19
CA GLN A 123 -1.64 -16.45 -20.58
C GLN A 123 -0.39 -17.13 -21.17
N SER A 124 -0.44 -18.43 -21.46
CA SER A 124 0.66 -19.14 -22.12
C SER A 124 0.92 -18.64 -23.55
N ASP A 125 -0.12 -18.25 -24.30
CA ASP A 125 0.05 -17.71 -25.65
C ASP A 125 0.68 -16.31 -25.59
N LEU A 126 0.25 -15.49 -24.63
CA LEU A 126 0.85 -14.18 -24.36
C LEU A 126 2.34 -14.30 -24.04
N ILE A 127 2.73 -15.20 -23.13
CA ILE A 127 4.15 -15.39 -22.76
C ILE A 127 4.97 -15.81 -23.98
N LYS A 128 4.50 -16.77 -24.78
CA LYS A 128 5.18 -17.19 -26.02
C LYS A 128 5.31 -16.05 -27.02
N TRP A 129 4.31 -15.19 -27.13
CA TRP A 129 4.38 -14.02 -28.00
C TRP A 129 5.37 -12.99 -27.47
N LEU A 130 5.39 -12.72 -26.16
CA LEU A 130 6.36 -11.83 -25.51
C LEU A 130 7.80 -12.29 -25.78
N GLU A 131 8.08 -13.59 -25.64
CA GLU A 131 9.39 -14.17 -25.96
C GLU A 131 9.78 -13.93 -27.43
N LYS A 132 8.87 -14.21 -28.37
CA LYS A 132 9.10 -13.98 -29.81
C LYS A 132 9.33 -12.50 -30.14
N ALA A 133 8.60 -11.61 -29.47
CA ALA A 133 8.72 -10.17 -29.58
C ALA A 133 9.91 -9.60 -28.75
N ARG A 134 10.76 -10.46 -28.18
CA ARG A 134 11.96 -10.14 -27.39
C ARG A 134 11.70 -9.33 -26.12
N PHE A 135 10.50 -9.43 -25.57
CA PHE A 135 10.24 -8.91 -24.23
C PHE A 135 10.85 -9.84 -23.18
N PRO A 136 11.46 -9.30 -22.12
CA PRO A 136 11.85 -10.09 -20.97
C PRO A 136 10.62 -10.71 -20.30
N VAL A 137 10.61 -12.04 -20.15
CA VAL A 137 9.54 -12.77 -19.48
C VAL A 137 10.00 -13.29 -18.11
N PRO A 138 9.08 -13.71 -17.21
CA PRO A 138 9.46 -14.31 -15.95
C PRO A 138 10.42 -15.49 -16.08
N SER A 139 11.41 -15.57 -15.20
CA SER A 139 12.47 -16.59 -15.19
C SER A 139 11.93 -18.02 -15.14
N ILE A 140 10.76 -18.20 -14.51
CA ILE A 140 10.07 -19.48 -14.45
C ILE A 140 8.60 -19.23 -14.77
N VAL A 141 8.14 -19.83 -15.87
CA VAL A 141 6.72 -19.92 -16.24
C VAL A 141 6.42 -21.40 -16.50
N LYS A 142 5.43 -21.96 -15.80
CA LYS A 142 4.99 -23.35 -16.01
C LYS A 142 3.47 -23.41 -16.16
N LEU A 143 3.03 -24.05 -17.23
CA LEU A 143 1.63 -24.44 -17.41
C LEU A 143 1.38 -25.74 -16.63
N THR A 144 0.33 -25.75 -15.82
CA THR A 144 -0.02 -26.88 -14.94
C THR A 144 -1.52 -27.15 -15.02
N LYS A 145 -1.93 -28.39 -14.69
CA LYS A 145 -3.33 -28.82 -14.64
C LYS A 145 -3.71 -29.20 -13.21
N GLY A 146 -4.53 -28.35 -12.59
CA GLY A 146 -5.06 -28.59 -11.24
C GLY A 146 -4.06 -28.28 -10.11
N ILE A 147 -4.59 -28.21 -8.89
CA ILE A 147 -3.83 -27.75 -7.72
C ILE A 147 -2.71 -28.73 -7.31
N SER A 148 -2.88 -30.02 -7.60
CA SER A 148 -1.90 -31.07 -7.32
C SER A 148 -0.57 -30.86 -8.05
N GLU A 149 -0.59 -30.27 -9.25
CA GLU A 149 0.61 -29.93 -10.01
C GLU A 149 1.16 -28.53 -9.65
N VAL A 150 0.28 -27.59 -9.30
CA VAL A 150 0.66 -26.22 -8.93
C VAL A 150 1.54 -26.21 -7.68
N ILE A 151 1.16 -26.92 -6.62
CA ILE A 151 1.88 -26.90 -5.32
C ILE A 151 3.35 -27.35 -5.47
N PRO A 152 3.67 -28.48 -6.12
CA PRO A 152 5.05 -28.88 -6.38
C PRO A 152 5.87 -27.83 -7.13
N VAL A 153 5.28 -27.18 -8.15
CA VAL A 153 5.95 -26.12 -8.91
C VAL A 153 6.29 -24.93 -8.01
N VAL A 154 5.34 -24.49 -7.19
CA VAL A 154 5.60 -23.39 -6.23
C VAL A 154 6.73 -23.74 -5.27
N LYS A 155 6.76 -24.98 -4.74
CA LYS A 155 7.85 -25.45 -3.87
C LYS A 155 9.20 -25.53 -4.58
N GLU A 156 9.22 -25.86 -5.88
CA GLU A 156 10.44 -25.82 -6.68
C GLU A 156 10.96 -24.38 -6.82
N ILE A 157 10.08 -23.42 -7.09
CA ILE A 157 10.43 -22.00 -7.18
C ILE A 157 10.95 -21.50 -5.80
N GLU A 158 10.30 -21.91 -4.70
CA GLU A 158 10.74 -21.56 -3.34
C GLU A 158 12.15 -22.09 -3.03
N LYS A 159 12.47 -23.33 -3.44
CA LYS A 159 13.82 -23.89 -3.29
C LYS A 159 14.88 -23.11 -4.07
N LYS A 160 14.54 -22.68 -5.30
CA LYS A 160 15.41 -21.87 -6.17
C LYS A 160 15.48 -20.40 -5.76
N ARG A 161 14.72 -19.97 -4.75
CA ARG A 161 14.63 -18.57 -4.32
C ARG A 161 16.01 -17.94 -4.07
N LYS A 162 16.95 -18.69 -3.49
CA LYS A 162 18.30 -18.22 -3.17
C LYS A 162 19.22 -18.06 -4.39
N ASP A 163 18.85 -18.69 -5.51
CA ASP A 163 19.66 -18.71 -6.73
C ASP A 163 19.30 -17.56 -7.67
N PHE A 164 18.16 -16.89 -7.45
CA PHE A 164 17.77 -15.74 -8.25
C PHE A 164 18.67 -14.53 -7.97
N SER A 165 19.00 -13.78 -9.02
CA SER A 165 19.71 -12.50 -8.89
C SER A 165 18.85 -11.39 -8.27
N PHE A 166 17.54 -11.62 -8.14
CA PHE A 166 16.54 -10.66 -7.70
C PHE A 166 15.73 -11.19 -6.50
N GLU A 167 15.13 -10.28 -5.73
CA GLU A 167 14.21 -10.65 -4.66
C GLU A 167 12.84 -11.07 -5.20
N THR A 168 12.26 -12.08 -4.54
CA THR A 168 10.89 -12.52 -4.78
C THR A 168 10.28 -13.02 -3.48
N ASP A 169 8.99 -12.77 -3.32
CA ASP A 169 8.22 -13.07 -2.10
C ASP A 169 7.19 -14.18 -2.30
N GLY A 170 7.13 -14.75 -3.50
CA GLY A 170 6.21 -15.82 -3.84
C GLY A 170 6.18 -16.17 -5.32
N ALA A 171 5.14 -16.91 -5.68
CA ALA A 171 4.75 -17.24 -7.04
C ALA A 171 3.32 -16.75 -7.32
N VAL A 172 3.01 -16.40 -8.57
CA VAL A 172 1.65 -16.00 -8.97
C VAL A 172 1.00 -17.14 -9.73
N ILE A 173 -0.13 -17.61 -9.22
CA ILE A 173 -0.95 -18.64 -9.87
C ILE A 173 -2.07 -17.92 -10.61
N LYS A 174 -2.23 -18.19 -11.91
CA LYS A 174 -3.25 -17.58 -12.77
C LYS A 174 -4.04 -18.65 -13.50
N VAL A 175 -5.35 -18.45 -13.63
CA VAL A 175 -6.16 -19.21 -14.59
C VAL A 175 -5.64 -18.91 -16.00
N ASN A 176 -5.30 -19.95 -16.77
CA ASN A 176 -4.58 -19.77 -18.03
C ASN A 176 -5.44 -19.09 -19.12
N GLU A 177 -6.71 -19.45 -19.25
CA GLU A 177 -7.56 -18.94 -20.34
C GLU A 177 -8.14 -17.55 -20.04
N PHE A 178 -7.95 -16.60 -20.97
CA PHE A 178 -8.44 -15.23 -20.80
C PHE A 178 -9.97 -15.12 -20.80
N ARG A 179 -10.67 -16.01 -21.52
CA ARG A 179 -12.14 -16.10 -21.45
C ARG A 179 -12.62 -16.40 -20.03
N LEU A 180 -11.98 -17.34 -19.33
CA LEU A 180 -12.32 -17.68 -17.95
C LEU A 180 -11.96 -16.54 -16.98
N GLN A 181 -10.84 -15.84 -17.21
CA GLN A 181 -10.50 -14.66 -16.42
C GLN A 181 -11.58 -13.57 -16.51
N LYS A 182 -12.12 -13.32 -17.71
CA LYS A 182 -13.23 -12.36 -17.93
C LYS A 182 -14.50 -12.78 -17.18
N ILE A 183 -14.86 -14.07 -17.22
CA ILE A 183 -16.03 -14.61 -16.52
C ILE A 183 -15.87 -14.51 -14.99
N LEU A 184 -14.68 -14.87 -14.48
CA LEU A 184 -14.38 -14.79 -13.06
C LEU A 184 -14.32 -13.33 -12.57
N GLY A 185 -13.85 -12.41 -13.39
CA GLY A 185 -13.82 -10.98 -13.07
C GLY A 185 -12.93 -10.63 -11.86
N MET A 186 -13.27 -9.53 -11.20
CA MET A 186 -12.51 -8.97 -10.08
C MET A 186 -13.38 -8.80 -8.83
N LYS A 187 -12.74 -8.83 -7.65
CA LYS A 187 -13.26 -8.26 -6.40
C LYS A 187 -13.03 -6.74 -6.42
N THR A 188 -13.18 -6.08 -5.27
CA THR A 188 -12.96 -4.63 -5.12
C THR A 188 -11.60 -4.14 -5.62
N ARG A 189 -10.52 -4.91 -5.40
CA ARG A 189 -9.15 -4.54 -5.81
C ARG A 189 -8.31 -5.68 -6.39
N GLU A 190 -8.82 -6.90 -6.39
CA GLU A 190 -8.04 -8.11 -6.69
C GLU A 190 -8.79 -9.00 -7.70
N PRO A 191 -8.09 -9.61 -8.67
CA PRO A 191 -8.71 -10.56 -9.58
C PRO A 191 -9.18 -11.83 -8.85
N ARG A 192 -10.30 -12.40 -9.29
CA ARG A 192 -10.76 -13.72 -8.79
C ARG A 192 -10.02 -14.89 -9.43
N TRP A 193 -9.33 -14.63 -10.54
CA TRP A 193 -8.67 -15.61 -11.39
C TRP A 193 -7.16 -15.71 -11.16
N ALA A 194 -6.60 -14.93 -10.24
CA ALA A 194 -5.19 -15.03 -9.87
C ALA A 194 -5.00 -14.89 -8.36
N ILE A 195 -3.97 -15.56 -7.84
CA ILE A 195 -3.57 -15.48 -6.43
C ILE A 195 -2.06 -15.45 -6.34
N ALA A 196 -1.54 -14.61 -5.44
CA ALA A 196 -0.14 -14.63 -5.06
C ALA A 196 0.06 -15.66 -3.95
N TYR A 197 0.72 -16.78 -4.27
CA TYR A 197 1.17 -17.75 -3.28
C TYR A 197 2.48 -17.25 -2.69
N LYS A 198 2.43 -16.67 -1.48
CA LYS A 198 3.62 -16.17 -0.79
C LYS A 198 4.43 -17.33 -0.21
N PHE A 199 5.75 -17.22 -0.31
CA PHE A 199 6.67 -18.15 0.35
C PHE A 199 6.64 -17.94 1.86
N ALA A 200 7.19 -18.89 2.61
CA ALA A 200 7.42 -18.67 4.03
C ALA A 200 8.20 -17.36 4.22
N ALA A 201 7.62 -16.44 4.99
CA ALA A 201 8.20 -15.14 5.19
C ALA A 201 9.51 -15.25 5.98
N HIS A 202 10.40 -14.30 5.75
CA HIS A 202 11.60 -14.20 6.56
C HIS A 202 11.21 -13.89 8.00
N GLN A 203 11.71 -14.69 8.93
CA GLN A 203 11.55 -14.49 10.36
C GLN A 203 12.84 -13.94 10.95
N GLY A 204 12.71 -13.07 11.94
CA GLY A 204 13.80 -12.59 12.78
C GLY A 204 13.46 -12.76 14.25
N ILE A 205 14.49 -12.92 15.08
CA ILE A 205 14.33 -12.96 16.53
C ILE A 205 14.83 -11.64 17.09
N THR A 206 14.02 -10.98 17.90
CA THR A 206 14.40 -9.72 18.56
C THR A 206 13.73 -9.56 19.91
N LYS A 207 14.05 -8.50 20.65
CA LYS A 207 13.48 -8.18 21.96
C LYS A 207 12.46 -7.05 21.88
N ILE A 208 11.38 -7.15 22.65
CA ILE A 208 10.45 -6.04 22.89
C ILE A 208 11.05 -5.12 23.95
N ASN A 209 11.38 -3.89 23.57
CA ASN A 209 11.88 -2.87 24.49
C ASN A 209 10.74 -2.15 25.21
N GLU A 210 9.67 -1.84 24.49
CA GLU A 210 8.53 -1.09 25.01
C GLU A 210 7.27 -1.48 24.24
N ILE A 211 6.10 -1.39 24.88
CA ILE A 211 4.80 -1.45 24.20
C ILE A 211 4.07 -0.16 24.52
N ILE A 212 3.56 0.51 23.49
CA ILE A 212 2.75 1.72 23.64
C ILE A 212 1.31 1.47 23.18
N ALA A 213 0.39 2.26 23.72
CA ALA A 213 -1.01 2.30 23.29
C ALA A 213 -1.19 3.44 22.27
N SER A 214 -1.35 3.10 20.99
CA SER A 214 -1.57 4.07 19.91
C SER A 214 -3.07 4.29 19.68
N VAL A 215 -3.50 5.55 19.58
CA VAL A 215 -4.92 5.92 19.41
C VAL A 215 -5.19 6.25 17.95
N GLY A 216 -6.02 5.45 17.29
CA GLY A 216 -6.41 5.65 15.89
C GLY A 216 -7.57 6.65 15.71
N ARG A 217 -7.90 6.93 14.44
CA ARG A 217 -8.93 7.90 14.03
C ARG A 217 -10.31 7.72 14.67
N THR A 218 -10.73 6.47 14.84
CA THR A 218 -12.04 6.08 15.42
C THR A 218 -11.96 5.84 16.92
N GLY A 219 -10.91 6.32 17.57
CA GLY A 219 -10.64 6.13 18.99
C GLY A 219 -10.06 4.77 19.35
N VAL A 220 -9.98 3.81 18.41
CA VAL A 220 -9.42 2.47 18.65
C VAL A 220 -8.00 2.57 19.17
N ILE A 221 -7.75 1.97 20.32
CA ILE A 221 -6.45 1.93 20.97
C ILE A 221 -5.77 0.62 20.60
N THR A 222 -4.74 0.70 19.77
CA THR A 222 -3.98 -0.44 19.26
C THR A 222 -2.63 -0.53 19.95
N PRO A 223 -2.24 -1.70 20.49
CA PRO A 223 -0.91 -1.87 21.05
C PRO A 223 0.16 -2.00 19.96
N VAL A 224 1.27 -1.28 20.14
CA VAL A 224 2.42 -1.28 19.22
C VAL A 224 3.69 -1.58 20.00
N ALA A 225 4.44 -2.60 19.56
CA ALA A 225 5.72 -2.97 20.13
C ALA A 225 6.85 -2.16 19.50
N PHE A 226 7.69 -1.56 20.34
CA PHE A 226 9.02 -1.08 19.99
C PHE A 226 10.02 -2.18 20.26
N LEU A 227 10.85 -2.42 19.27
CA LEU A 227 11.70 -3.59 19.19
C LEU A 227 13.15 -3.16 19.17
N GLU A 228 14.02 -4.02 19.68
CA GLU A 228 15.43 -3.94 19.35
C GLU A 228 15.58 -4.10 17.83
N PRO A 229 16.30 -3.19 17.13
CA PRO A 229 16.37 -3.21 15.68
C PRO A 229 16.89 -4.56 15.15
N VAL A 230 16.10 -5.23 14.31
CA VAL A 230 16.46 -6.53 13.71
C VAL A 230 16.30 -6.49 12.20
N ARG A 231 17.24 -7.09 11.46
CA ARG A 231 17.18 -7.13 10.00
C ARG A 231 16.39 -8.35 9.53
N ILE A 232 15.29 -8.14 8.82
CA ILE A 232 14.39 -9.19 8.31
C ILE A 232 14.07 -8.90 6.85
N GLY A 233 14.50 -9.78 5.93
CA GLY A 233 14.27 -9.59 4.49
C GLY A 233 14.80 -8.24 3.97
N GLY A 234 16.08 -7.96 4.24
CA GLY A 234 16.76 -6.73 3.79
C GLY A 234 16.51 -5.48 4.63
N VAL A 235 15.34 -5.35 5.27
CA VAL A 235 14.90 -4.16 6.04
C VAL A 235 15.15 -4.30 7.54
N THR A 236 15.51 -3.20 8.20
CA THR A 236 15.57 -3.11 9.66
C THR A 236 14.18 -2.84 10.24
N VAL A 237 13.68 -3.76 11.05
CA VAL A 237 12.42 -3.65 11.77
C VAL A 237 12.69 -3.22 13.20
N SER A 238 12.08 -2.10 13.62
CA SER A 238 12.15 -1.56 14.99
C SER A 238 10.79 -1.34 15.64
N ARG A 239 9.70 -1.56 14.89
CA ARG A 239 8.32 -1.46 15.38
C ARG A 239 7.47 -2.56 14.78
N SER A 240 6.49 -3.05 15.53
CA SER A 240 5.54 -4.05 15.06
C SER A 240 4.17 -3.86 15.72
N THR A 241 3.11 -4.14 14.96
CA THR A 241 1.75 -4.18 15.51
C THR A 241 1.57 -5.43 16.36
N LEU A 242 0.87 -5.31 17.48
CA LEU A 242 0.40 -6.45 18.28
C LEU A 242 -1.08 -6.78 17.98
N HIS A 243 -1.63 -6.18 16.93
CA HIS A 243 -3.01 -6.30 16.45
C HIS A 243 -4.08 -5.76 17.41
N ASN A 244 -4.23 -6.37 18.58
CA ASN A 244 -5.20 -6.00 19.60
C ASN A 244 -4.78 -6.54 20.97
N TRP A 245 -5.55 -6.19 22.01
CA TRP A 245 -5.23 -6.56 23.39
C TRP A 245 -5.46 -8.05 23.67
N ASP A 246 -6.45 -8.67 23.01
CA ASP A 246 -6.70 -10.10 23.12
C ASP A 246 -5.54 -10.93 22.55
N GLU A 247 -4.89 -10.46 21.49
CA GLU A 247 -3.69 -11.11 20.92
C GLU A 247 -2.49 -11.03 21.88
N ILE A 248 -2.34 -9.94 22.62
CA ILE A 248 -1.31 -9.82 23.68
C ILE A 248 -1.57 -10.87 24.75
N GLU A 249 -2.81 -10.99 25.23
CA GLU A 249 -3.17 -11.95 26.26
C GLU A 249 -3.02 -13.40 25.76
N ARG A 250 -3.56 -13.70 24.57
CA ARG A 250 -3.50 -15.04 23.97
C ARG A 250 -2.06 -15.53 23.77
N LYS A 251 -1.17 -14.64 23.32
CA LYS A 251 0.27 -14.95 23.15
C LYS A 251 1.09 -14.73 24.41
N ASP A 252 0.48 -14.22 25.50
CA ASP A 252 1.14 -13.83 26.75
C ASP A 252 2.34 -12.89 26.50
N ILE A 253 2.18 -11.87 25.66
CA ILE A 253 3.27 -10.95 25.26
C ILE A 253 3.55 -9.97 26.39
N ARG A 254 4.83 -9.81 26.75
CA ARG A 254 5.29 -8.90 27.82
C ARG A 254 6.40 -7.98 27.32
N VAL A 255 6.50 -6.81 27.95
CA VAL A 255 7.65 -5.91 27.74
C VAL A 255 8.91 -6.61 28.24
N GLY A 256 9.93 -6.70 27.39
CA GLY A 256 11.17 -7.42 27.65
C GLY A 256 11.25 -8.81 27.00
N ASP A 257 10.14 -9.35 26.46
CA ASP A 257 10.13 -10.67 25.82
C ASP A 257 11.03 -10.70 24.58
N THR A 258 11.67 -11.86 24.37
CA THR A 258 12.24 -12.19 23.06
C THR A 258 11.15 -12.79 22.17
N VAL A 259 10.98 -12.23 20.98
CA VAL A 259 9.91 -12.57 20.04
C VAL A 259 10.44 -12.98 18.68
N VAL A 260 9.71 -13.87 18.03
CA VAL A 260 9.83 -14.16 16.61
C VAL A 260 8.93 -13.19 15.86
N ILE A 261 9.54 -12.43 14.96
CA ILE A 261 8.86 -11.46 14.12
C ILE A 261 8.91 -11.94 12.70
N GLU A 262 7.77 -11.81 12.04
CA GLU A 262 7.62 -12.17 10.64
C GLU A 262 7.20 -10.96 9.84
N ARG A 263 7.82 -10.82 8.67
CA ARG A 263 7.43 -9.83 7.69
C ARG A 263 6.65 -10.52 6.57
N ALA A 264 5.34 -10.60 6.73
CA ALA A 264 4.46 -11.16 5.71
C ALA A 264 4.35 -10.19 4.51
N GLY A 265 4.71 -10.67 3.32
CA GLY A 265 4.51 -9.96 2.05
C GLY A 265 5.17 -8.57 1.98
N ASP A 266 6.31 -8.39 2.65
CA ASP A 266 7.13 -7.17 2.64
C ASP A 266 6.48 -5.85 3.11
N VAL A 267 5.28 -5.87 3.70
CA VAL A 267 4.56 -4.62 4.05
C VAL A 267 4.50 -4.32 5.55
N ILE A 268 4.03 -5.23 6.41
CA ILE A 268 3.90 -4.96 7.86
C ILE A 268 4.50 -6.11 8.69
N PRO A 269 5.51 -5.84 9.54
CA PRO A 269 6.03 -6.83 10.47
C PRO A 269 5.06 -7.06 11.63
N HIS A 270 4.84 -8.32 12.00
CA HIS A 270 3.99 -8.71 13.12
C HIS A 270 4.69 -9.76 14.01
N VAL A 271 4.32 -9.80 15.29
CA VAL A 271 4.83 -10.79 16.24
C VAL A 271 4.11 -12.12 16.04
N VAL A 272 4.86 -13.16 15.68
CA VAL A 272 4.35 -14.53 15.47
C VAL A 272 4.18 -15.23 16.81
N THR A 273 5.26 -15.31 17.57
CA THR A 273 5.30 -16.01 18.86
C THR A 273 6.37 -15.40 19.77
N ILE A 274 6.19 -15.62 21.07
CA ILE A 274 7.19 -15.35 22.10
C ILE A 274 8.09 -16.58 22.30
N ILE A 275 9.35 -16.36 22.67
CA ILE A 275 10.30 -17.40 23.06
C ILE A 275 10.33 -17.43 24.59
N LYS A 276 9.38 -18.15 25.19
CA LYS A 276 9.19 -18.21 26.66
C LYS A 276 10.44 -18.63 27.41
N ASP A 277 11.25 -19.53 26.84
CA ASP A 277 12.47 -20.06 27.46
C ASP A 277 13.55 -19.00 27.68
N LYS A 278 13.46 -17.85 26.99
CA LYS A 278 14.40 -16.72 27.15
C LYS A 278 13.95 -15.70 28.21
N ARG A 279 12.86 -15.97 28.93
CA ARG A 279 12.41 -15.08 30.00
C ARG A 279 13.35 -15.09 31.19
N THR A 280 13.60 -13.90 31.70
CA THR A 280 14.44 -13.62 32.85
C THR A 280 13.63 -13.46 34.14
N GLY A 281 12.29 -13.41 34.05
CA GLY A 281 11.38 -13.13 35.16
C GLY A 281 11.19 -11.64 35.44
N LYS A 282 11.88 -10.75 34.71
CA LYS A 282 11.78 -9.29 34.84
C LYS A 282 10.78 -8.67 33.86
N GLU A 283 10.17 -9.48 33.00
CA GLU A 283 9.25 -9.05 31.97
C GLU A 283 7.95 -8.51 32.57
N LYS A 284 7.41 -7.43 32.00
CA LYS A 284 6.23 -6.74 32.54
C LYS A 284 5.02 -6.99 31.67
N CYS A 285 3.91 -7.40 32.28
CA CYS A 285 2.62 -7.46 31.61
C CYS A 285 2.19 -6.06 31.16
N PHE A 286 1.58 -5.98 29.98
CA PHE A 286 1.07 -4.73 29.43
C PHE A 286 -0.42 -4.85 29.14
N ASN A 287 -1.22 -4.28 30.03
CA ASN A 287 -2.67 -4.36 29.99
C ASN A 287 -3.27 -3.16 29.22
N PRO A 288 -4.49 -3.28 28.67
CA PRO A 288 -5.20 -2.17 28.07
C PRO A 288 -5.32 -1.00 29.06
N PRO A 289 -5.05 0.24 28.63
CA PRO A 289 -5.09 1.39 29.51
C PRO A 289 -6.54 1.74 29.86
N LYS A 290 -6.81 2.05 31.15
CA LYS A 290 -8.14 2.52 31.60
C LYS A 290 -8.45 3.95 31.14
N LYS A 291 -7.43 4.72 30.80
CA LYS A 291 -7.52 6.10 30.32
C LYS A 291 -6.73 6.26 29.04
N CYS A 292 -7.24 7.06 28.12
CA CYS A 292 -6.61 7.34 26.85
C CYS A 292 -5.23 7.99 27.10
N PRO A 293 -4.15 7.46 26.51
CA PRO A 293 -2.80 7.98 26.72
C PRO A 293 -2.58 9.39 26.15
N VAL A 294 -3.50 9.86 25.30
CA VAL A 294 -3.41 11.17 24.63
C VAL A 294 -4.27 12.23 25.33
N CYS A 295 -5.54 11.92 25.64
CA CYS A 295 -6.48 12.92 26.17
C CYS A 295 -6.97 12.63 27.59
N GLY A 296 -6.57 11.51 28.20
CA GLY A 296 -6.96 11.13 29.56
C GLY A 296 -8.42 10.67 29.73
N SER A 297 -9.26 10.75 28.70
CA SER A 297 -10.65 10.26 28.72
C SER A 297 -10.73 8.75 29.00
N ALA A 298 -11.89 8.27 29.44
CA ALA A 298 -12.11 6.85 29.68
C ALA A 298 -11.90 6.02 28.40
N VAL A 299 -11.52 4.76 28.61
CA VAL A 299 -11.38 3.77 27.56
C VAL A 299 -12.39 2.67 27.81
N GLU A 300 -13.20 2.38 26.80
CA GLU A 300 -14.26 1.39 26.88
C GLU A 300 -14.08 0.34 25.80
N ARG A 301 -14.58 -0.87 26.07
CA ARG A 301 -14.68 -1.96 25.12
C ARG A 301 -16.15 -2.36 25.10
N GLU A 302 -16.81 -2.14 23.96
CA GLU A 302 -18.21 -2.55 23.78
C GLU A 302 -18.33 -4.08 23.82
N GLU A 303 -19.47 -4.55 24.32
CA GLU A 303 -19.75 -5.97 24.45
C GLU A 303 -19.76 -6.64 23.06
N GLY A 304 -18.93 -7.67 22.88
CA GLY A 304 -18.74 -8.34 21.59
C GLY A 304 -17.72 -7.69 20.64
N GLU A 305 -17.14 -6.53 20.97
CA GLU A 305 -16.01 -5.97 20.22
C GLU A 305 -14.65 -6.40 20.80
N VAL A 306 -13.65 -6.51 19.93
CA VAL A 306 -12.23 -6.75 20.32
C VAL A 306 -11.50 -5.43 20.60
N ALA A 307 -12.02 -4.32 20.09
CA ALA A 307 -11.36 -3.03 20.12
C ALA A 307 -11.67 -2.25 21.40
N TYR A 308 -10.62 -1.83 22.11
CA TYR A 308 -10.72 -0.80 23.15
C TYR A 308 -10.72 0.57 22.49
N ARG A 309 -11.58 1.49 22.93
CA ARG A 309 -11.75 2.80 22.30
C ARG A 309 -11.71 3.93 23.31
N CYS A 310 -11.03 5.00 22.93
CA CYS A 310 -11.14 6.30 23.59
C CYS A 310 -12.51 6.92 23.31
N ILE A 311 -13.31 7.18 24.34
CA ILE A 311 -14.61 7.84 24.22
C ILE A 311 -14.50 9.39 24.28
N GLY A 312 -13.28 9.93 24.29
CA GLY A 312 -13.04 11.36 24.34
C GLY A 312 -13.44 12.06 23.05
N LEU A 313 -14.49 12.88 23.11
CA LEU A 313 -15.05 13.62 21.97
C LEU A 313 -14.01 14.52 21.27
N ASN A 314 -13.14 15.16 22.07
CA ASN A 314 -12.13 16.12 21.60
C ASN A 314 -10.70 15.56 21.67
N CYS A 315 -10.52 14.24 21.56
CA CYS A 315 -9.19 13.63 21.63
C CYS A 315 -8.28 14.16 20.50
N PRO A 316 -7.15 14.84 20.82
CA PRO A 316 -6.26 15.43 19.82
C PRO A 316 -5.75 14.41 18.79
N ALA A 317 -5.42 13.19 19.22
CA ALA A 317 -4.98 12.13 18.32
C ALA A 317 -6.08 11.74 17.32
N GLN A 318 -7.34 11.63 17.76
CA GLN A 318 -8.44 11.33 16.84
C GLN A 318 -8.64 12.46 15.84
N VAL A 319 -8.53 13.73 16.29
CA VAL A 319 -8.65 14.89 15.40
C VAL A 319 -7.55 14.89 14.34
N GLN A 320 -6.28 14.73 14.75
CA GLN A 320 -5.16 14.66 13.82
C GLN A 320 -5.27 13.49 12.86
N GLU A 321 -5.67 12.31 13.33
CA GLU A 321 -5.90 11.13 12.48
C GLU A 321 -7.07 11.31 11.51
N ARG A 322 -8.15 11.98 11.93
CA ARG A 322 -9.26 12.35 11.03
C ARG A 322 -8.79 13.31 9.95
N ILE A 323 -7.99 14.31 10.30
CA ILE A 323 -7.38 15.23 9.34
C ILE A 323 -6.46 14.47 8.38
N ARG A 324 -5.56 13.60 8.89
CA ARG A 324 -4.69 12.75 8.07
C ARG A 324 -5.48 11.87 7.09
N HIS A 325 -6.56 11.26 7.57
CA HIS A 325 -7.45 10.47 6.72
C HIS A 325 -8.10 11.32 5.62
N TYR A 326 -8.63 12.49 6.00
CA TYR A 326 -9.29 13.42 5.08
C TYR A 326 -8.35 13.86 3.94
N VAL A 327 -7.10 14.19 4.25
CA VAL A 327 -6.11 14.66 3.26
C VAL A 327 -5.41 13.54 2.49
N SER A 328 -5.65 12.27 2.85
CA SER A 328 -4.95 11.13 2.25
C SER A 328 -5.18 11.01 0.73
N ARG A 329 -4.26 10.33 0.03
CA ARG A 329 -4.28 10.14 -1.42
C ARG A 329 -5.59 9.55 -1.96
N THR A 330 -6.22 8.66 -1.20
CA THR A 330 -7.50 8.02 -1.58
C THR A 330 -8.73 8.87 -1.21
N ALA A 331 -8.55 9.93 -0.43
CA ALA A 331 -9.61 10.82 0.09
C ALA A 331 -9.60 12.17 -0.65
N MET A 332 -9.14 13.26 -0.04
CA MET A 332 -9.07 14.56 -0.71
C MET A 332 -7.75 14.81 -1.46
N ASP A 333 -6.75 13.94 -1.29
CA ASP A 333 -5.45 14.00 -1.97
C ASP A 333 -4.79 15.37 -1.93
N ILE A 334 -4.59 15.88 -0.70
CA ILE A 334 -3.91 17.16 -0.49
C ILE A 334 -2.43 16.90 -0.28
N GLU A 335 -1.68 16.92 -1.38
CA GLU A 335 -0.22 16.82 -1.34
C GLU A 335 0.37 17.91 -0.45
N GLY A 336 1.38 17.54 0.35
CA GLY A 336 1.99 18.44 1.34
C GLY A 336 1.36 18.39 2.73
N LEU A 337 0.16 17.84 2.94
CA LEU A 337 -0.41 17.60 4.29
C LEU A 337 -0.12 16.19 4.81
N GLY A 338 1.16 15.84 4.89
CA GLY A 338 1.60 14.60 5.55
C GLY A 338 1.54 14.68 7.08
N GLU A 339 1.82 13.55 7.75
CA GLU A 339 1.78 13.41 9.21
C GLU A 339 2.46 14.56 9.96
N LYS A 340 3.70 14.89 9.60
CA LYS A 340 4.49 15.96 10.25
C LYS A 340 3.88 17.36 10.07
N ASN A 341 3.28 17.62 8.91
CA ASN A 341 2.70 18.94 8.63
C ASN A 341 1.33 19.09 9.30
N VAL A 342 0.53 18.02 9.35
CA VAL A 342 -0.70 17.98 10.15
C VAL A 342 -0.40 18.20 11.63
N GLU A 343 0.60 17.51 12.18
CA GLU A 343 1.04 17.69 13.57
C GLU A 343 1.51 19.13 13.84
N LEU A 344 2.33 19.70 12.94
CA LEU A 344 2.82 21.07 13.07
C LEU A 344 1.68 22.09 13.07
N LEU A 345 0.80 22.04 12.06
CA LEU A 345 -0.33 22.96 11.93
C LEU A 345 -1.30 22.84 13.11
N PHE A 346 -1.55 21.61 13.58
CA PHE A 346 -2.39 21.38 14.75
C PHE A 346 -1.74 21.91 16.03
N SER A 347 -0.44 21.66 16.23
CA SER A 347 0.30 22.14 17.41
C SER A 347 0.35 23.67 17.51
N LYS A 348 0.35 24.35 16.35
CA LYS A 348 0.29 25.82 16.24
C LYS A 348 -1.14 26.36 16.32
N GLY A 349 -2.14 25.50 16.43
CA GLY A 349 -3.54 25.88 16.54
C GLY A 349 -4.15 26.41 15.24
N LEU A 350 -3.44 26.31 14.11
CA LEU A 350 -3.89 26.76 12.79
C LEU A 350 -4.99 25.86 12.21
N ILE A 351 -4.95 24.56 12.54
CA ILE A 351 -6.03 23.63 12.22
C ILE A 351 -6.50 22.90 13.47
N LYS A 352 -7.82 22.86 13.68
CA LYS A 352 -8.47 22.08 14.76
C LYS A 352 -9.52 21.14 14.20
N HIS A 353 -9.93 21.36 12.96
CA HIS A 353 -10.83 20.51 12.20
C HIS A 353 -10.38 20.45 10.74
N PHE A 354 -10.79 19.42 9.99
CA PHE A 354 -10.43 19.32 8.56
C PHE A 354 -11.00 20.47 7.71
N VAL A 355 -12.05 21.13 8.19
CA VAL A 355 -12.62 22.33 7.55
C VAL A 355 -11.67 23.53 7.65
N ASP A 356 -10.85 23.63 8.69
CA ASP A 356 -9.93 24.74 8.88
C ASP A 356 -8.79 24.73 7.84
N ILE A 357 -8.52 23.57 7.23
CA ILE A 357 -7.56 23.44 6.13
C ILE A 357 -7.88 24.42 5.01
N TYR A 358 -9.16 24.60 4.69
CA TYR A 358 -9.61 25.49 3.61
C TYR A 358 -9.60 26.97 3.98
N LYS A 359 -9.26 27.31 5.24
CA LYS A 359 -9.11 28.68 5.72
C LYS A 359 -7.64 29.11 5.83
N LEU A 360 -6.70 28.17 5.69
CA LEU A 360 -5.27 28.45 5.74
C LEU A 360 -4.90 29.44 4.64
N LYS A 361 -4.09 30.44 5.00
CA LYS A 361 -3.51 31.36 4.04
C LYS A 361 -2.03 31.09 3.88
N LYS A 362 -1.47 31.54 2.75
CA LYS A 362 -0.04 31.37 2.46
C LYS A 362 0.82 32.03 3.55
N GLU A 363 0.38 33.17 4.06
CA GLU A 363 1.08 33.94 5.08
C GLU A 363 1.22 33.15 6.39
N ASP A 364 0.17 32.44 6.81
CA ASP A 364 0.19 31.59 8.01
C ASP A 364 1.24 30.47 7.91
N LEU A 365 1.49 29.99 6.70
CA LEU A 365 2.46 28.91 6.44
C LEU A 365 3.90 29.44 6.46
N LEU A 366 4.15 30.66 5.98
CA LEU A 366 5.49 31.25 5.93
C LEU A 366 6.12 31.44 7.31
N GLU A 367 5.31 31.57 8.36
CA GLU A 367 5.77 31.66 9.75
C GLU A 367 6.21 30.30 10.32
N LEU A 368 5.98 29.21 9.61
CA LEU A 368 6.25 27.86 10.09
C LEU A 368 7.62 27.34 9.64
N PRO A 369 8.30 26.55 10.49
CA PRO A 369 9.52 25.88 10.09
C PRO A 369 9.23 24.93 8.92
N ARG A 370 10.12 24.90 7.93
CA ARG A 370 10.08 24.07 6.70
C ARG A 370 9.15 24.57 5.58
N PHE A 371 8.45 25.68 5.78
CA PHE A 371 7.67 26.31 4.72
C PHE A 371 8.44 27.50 4.12
N ALA A 372 9.00 27.29 2.94
CA ALA A 372 9.43 28.36 2.05
C ALA A 372 8.27 28.79 1.14
N GLU A 373 8.43 29.92 0.45
CA GLU A 373 7.40 30.51 -0.40
C GLU A 373 6.81 29.53 -1.42
N LYS A 374 7.67 28.74 -2.08
CA LYS A 374 7.23 27.72 -3.05
C LYS A 374 6.45 26.58 -2.39
N SER A 375 6.92 26.06 -1.26
CA SER A 375 6.22 24.97 -0.55
C SER A 375 4.90 25.41 0.06
N ALA A 376 4.82 26.67 0.54
CA ALA A 376 3.58 27.25 1.02
C ALA A 376 2.58 27.41 -0.14
N GLN A 377 3.02 27.95 -1.27
CA GLN A 377 2.18 28.08 -2.47
C GLN A 377 1.67 26.72 -2.96
N ASN A 378 2.57 25.73 -3.09
CA ASN A 378 2.19 24.38 -3.52
C ASN A 378 1.11 23.76 -2.62
N LEU A 379 1.18 24.00 -1.31
CA LEU A 379 0.17 23.50 -0.38
C LEU A 379 -1.18 24.21 -0.58
N ILE A 380 -1.19 25.54 -0.72
CA ILE A 380 -2.42 26.29 -1.01
C ILE A 380 -3.04 25.83 -2.34
N ASP A 381 -2.22 25.67 -3.38
CA ASP A 381 -2.67 25.18 -4.69
C ASP A 381 -3.26 23.76 -4.59
N ALA A 382 -2.66 22.88 -3.79
CA ALA A 382 -3.17 21.54 -3.54
C ALA A 382 -4.51 21.55 -2.78
N ILE A 383 -4.66 22.45 -1.79
CA ILE A 383 -5.91 22.65 -1.05
C ILE A 383 -7.01 23.14 -2.00
N ASP A 384 -6.72 24.12 -2.85
CA ASP A 384 -7.67 24.65 -3.82
C ASP A 384 -8.08 23.60 -4.86
N LYS A 385 -7.12 22.84 -5.39
CA LYS A 385 -7.40 21.70 -6.28
C LYS A 385 -8.34 20.69 -5.62
N SER A 386 -8.14 20.39 -4.34
CA SER A 386 -8.95 19.39 -3.62
C SER A 386 -10.43 19.75 -3.50
N LYS A 387 -10.80 21.04 -3.64
CA LYS A 387 -12.20 21.48 -3.63
C LYS A 387 -13.00 20.87 -4.78
N HIS A 388 -12.33 20.52 -5.88
CA HIS A 388 -12.91 19.84 -7.04
C HIS A 388 -12.65 18.33 -6.99
N THR A 389 -13.39 17.63 -6.12
CA THR A 389 -13.29 16.17 -5.95
C THR A 389 -14.53 15.43 -6.48
N THR A 390 -14.56 14.11 -6.32
CA THR A 390 -15.74 13.28 -6.60
C THR A 390 -16.53 13.00 -5.33
N LEU A 391 -17.85 12.77 -5.45
CA LEU A 391 -18.70 12.41 -4.30
C LEU A 391 -18.17 11.18 -3.56
N ALA A 392 -17.69 10.15 -4.27
CA ALA A 392 -17.12 8.96 -3.65
C ALA A 392 -15.90 9.27 -2.76
N ARG A 393 -15.00 10.13 -3.24
CA ARG A 393 -13.80 10.54 -2.50
C ARG A 393 -14.15 11.41 -1.30
N PHE A 394 -15.11 12.32 -1.46
CA PHE A 394 -15.63 13.14 -0.37
C PHE A 394 -16.30 12.29 0.72
N LEU A 395 -17.21 11.39 0.37
CA LEU A 395 -17.85 10.49 1.34
C LEU A 395 -16.83 9.62 2.08
N TYR A 396 -15.79 9.16 1.38
CA TYR A 396 -14.71 8.43 2.02
C TYR A 396 -13.89 9.31 2.98
N SER A 397 -13.63 10.57 2.63
CA SER A 397 -12.83 11.49 3.44
C SER A 397 -13.48 11.84 4.78
N LEU A 398 -14.81 11.78 4.88
CA LEU A 398 -15.57 11.99 6.12
C LEU A 398 -15.29 10.93 7.20
N GLY A 399 -14.76 9.77 6.81
CA GLY A 399 -14.34 8.73 7.76
C GLY A 399 -15.49 8.05 8.51
N ILE A 400 -16.66 7.94 7.87
CA ILE A 400 -17.86 7.29 8.43
C ILE A 400 -17.54 5.85 8.84
N LEU A 401 -17.95 5.46 10.05
CA LEU A 401 -17.67 4.14 10.59
C LEU A 401 -18.28 3.04 9.69
N HIS A 402 -17.54 1.95 9.49
CA HIS A 402 -17.92 0.82 8.60
C HIS A 402 -18.11 1.16 7.10
N ALA A 403 -17.95 2.43 6.69
CA ALA A 403 -18.00 2.86 5.30
C ALA A 403 -16.58 3.14 4.77
N GLY A 404 -15.90 2.07 4.34
CA GLY A 404 -14.62 2.19 3.64
C GLY A 404 -14.77 2.76 2.21
N GLU A 405 -13.66 2.86 1.47
CA GLU A 405 -13.65 3.43 0.11
C GLU A 405 -14.69 2.79 -0.81
N TYR A 406 -14.88 1.47 -0.71
CA TYR A 406 -15.87 0.77 -1.50
C TYR A 406 -17.31 1.16 -1.13
N GLY A 407 -17.60 1.29 0.16
CA GLY A 407 -18.90 1.76 0.64
C GLY A 407 -19.20 3.17 0.12
N ALA A 408 -18.21 4.06 0.19
CA ALA A 408 -18.32 5.42 -0.35
C ALA A 408 -18.56 5.45 -1.88
N LYS A 409 -17.87 4.57 -2.64
CA LYS A 409 -18.11 4.39 -4.08
C LYS A 409 -19.50 3.86 -4.38
N LEU A 410 -20.02 2.94 -3.56
CA LEU A 410 -21.38 2.43 -3.73
C LEU A 410 -22.42 3.51 -3.41
N LEU A 411 -22.24 4.28 -2.33
CA LEU A 411 -23.12 5.41 -2.02
C LEU A 411 -23.16 6.40 -3.18
N ALA A 412 -21.99 6.84 -3.66
CA ALA A 412 -21.90 7.80 -4.76
C ALA A 412 -22.48 7.29 -6.10
N ARG A 413 -22.69 5.98 -6.27
CA ARG A 413 -23.35 5.40 -7.44
C ARG A 413 -24.88 5.32 -7.30
N ASN A 414 -25.37 5.26 -6.06
CA ASN A 414 -26.80 5.09 -5.76
C ASN A 414 -27.49 6.40 -5.34
N PHE A 415 -26.71 7.42 -4.98
CA PHE A 415 -27.18 8.76 -4.63
C PHE A 415 -26.60 9.78 -5.59
N LYS A 416 -27.41 10.73 -6.05
CA LYS A 416 -26.99 11.71 -7.06
C LYS A 416 -26.12 12.82 -6.48
N ASN A 417 -26.42 13.23 -5.25
CA ASN A 417 -25.75 14.32 -4.55
C ASN A 417 -25.71 14.04 -3.05
N ILE A 418 -25.06 14.91 -2.30
CA ILE A 418 -24.90 14.73 -0.86
C ILE A 418 -26.20 15.00 -0.09
N GLU A 419 -27.06 15.87 -0.64
CA GLU A 419 -28.32 16.26 -0.04
C GLU A 419 -29.29 15.09 0.07
N GLU A 420 -29.27 14.15 -0.89
CA GLU A 420 -30.06 12.90 -0.80
C GLU A 420 -29.63 11.98 0.35
N LEU A 421 -28.42 12.19 0.91
CA LEU A 421 -27.97 11.43 2.07
C LEU A 421 -28.46 12.06 3.38
N TYR A 422 -28.85 13.34 3.40
CA TYR A 422 -29.34 13.99 4.62
C TYR A 422 -30.63 13.31 5.11
N ASN A 423 -30.62 12.79 6.33
CA ASN A 423 -31.71 11.99 6.92
C ASN A 423 -32.02 10.68 6.17
N VAL A 424 -31.05 10.11 5.45
CA VAL A 424 -31.21 8.80 4.82
C VAL A 424 -31.48 7.73 5.90
N LYS A 425 -32.52 6.93 5.70
CA LYS A 425 -32.83 5.83 6.62
C LYS A 425 -32.00 4.59 6.32
N SER A 426 -31.71 3.79 7.34
CA SER A 426 -30.89 2.58 7.20
C SER A 426 -31.50 1.58 6.20
N GLU A 427 -32.83 1.48 6.10
CA GLU A 427 -33.50 0.56 5.18
C GLU A 427 -33.13 0.85 3.71
N ARG A 428 -33.07 2.13 3.33
CA ARG A 428 -32.70 2.56 1.98
C ARG A 428 -31.25 2.20 1.64
N ILE A 429 -30.38 2.19 2.64
CA ILE A 429 -28.96 1.87 2.46
C ILE A 429 -28.77 0.35 2.38
N ILE A 430 -29.52 -0.43 3.15
CA ILE A 430 -29.50 -1.92 3.10
C ILE A 430 -29.93 -2.45 1.72
N GLU A 431 -30.82 -1.75 1.02
CA GLU A 431 -31.20 -2.09 -0.36
C GLU A 431 -30.00 -2.08 -1.34
N ILE A 432 -28.92 -1.35 -1.01
CA ILE A 432 -27.71 -1.32 -1.84
C ILE A 432 -26.97 -2.65 -1.68
N LYS A 433 -26.92 -3.42 -2.77
CA LYS A 433 -26.20 -4.70 -2.83
C LYS A 433 -24.77 -4.55 -2.30
N GLN A 434 -24.40 -5.42 -1.34
CA GLN A 434 -23.11 -5.43 -0.63
C GLN A 434 -22.95 -4.40 0.50
N MET A 435 -24.02 -3.69 0.89
CA MET A 435 -24.08 -2.99 2.18
C MET A 435 -24.74 -3.86 3.23
N GLY A 436 -24.09 -3.99 4.40
CA GLY A 436 -24.63 -4.72 5.54
C GLY A 436 -25.28 -3.78 6.56
N GLU A 437 -26.09 -4.34 7.45
CA GLU A 437 -26.84 -3.60 8.49
C GLU A 437 -25.96 -2.64 9.29
N LYS A 438 -24.82 -3.10 9.82
CA LYS A 438 -23.90 -2.24 10.58
C LYS A 438 -23.41 -1.02 9.82
N THR A 439 -23.15 -1.18 8.51
CA THR A 439 -22.71 -0.09 7.64
C THR A 439 -23.87 0.87 7.38
N ALA A 440 -25.05 0.34 7.09
CA ALA A 440 -26.25 1.13 6.86
C ALA A 440 -26.64 1.98 8.09
N ASP A 441 -26.64 1.39 9.28
CA ASP A 441 -26.91 2.10 10.53
C ASP A 441 -25.88 3.19 10.79
N SER A 442 -24.61 2.92 10.52
CA SER A 442 -23.54 3.92 10.74
C SER A 442 -23.65 5.11 9.80
N ILE A 443 -24.03 4.87 8.55
CA ILE A 443 -24.24 5.94 7.56
C ILE A 443 -25.50 6.73 7.92
N SER A 444 -26.59 6.06 8.24
CA SER A 444 -27.86 6.69 8.62
C SER A 444 -27.76 7.51 9.91
N ARG A 445 -26.92 7.12 10.88
CA ARG A 445 -26.67 7.92 12.09
C ARG A 445 -25.74 9.11 11.86
N PHE A 446 -24.91 9.04 10.82
CA PHE A 446 -23.95 10.10 10.52
C PHE A 446 -24.59 11.28 9.80
N PHE A 447 -25.50 11.00 8.86
CA PHE A 447 -26.28 11.99 8.10
C PHE A 447 -27.65 12.24 8.72
#